data_AF-A0A0M3AQZ2-F1
#
_entry.id   AF-A0A0M3AQZ2-F1
#
_cell.length_a   1.000
_cell.length_b   1.000
_cell.length_c   1.000
_cell.angle_alpha   90.00
_cell.angle_beta   90.00
_cell.angle_gamma   90.00
#
_symmetry.space_group_name_H-M   'P 1'
#
loop_
_entity.id
_entity.type
_entity.pdbx_description
1 polymer ?
#
loop_
_entity_poly.entity_id
_entity_poly.type
_entity_poly.pdbx_seq_one_letter_code
_entity_poly.pdbx_strand_id
1 'polypeptide(L)' 'MKIVNLSGPAVIAGAVRYPIEGALTVTDQQAEQLEKSGRLDGEPEDLPVEDEQQETSAKPKRGAAIKES' A
#
# COMPACT_ATOMS: atom_id res chain seq x y z
N MET A 1 -1.73 -1.23 4.54
CA MET A 1 -2.97 -1.42 3.77
C MET A 1 -2.71 -2.54 2.78
N LYS A 2 -3.67 -3.44 2.59
CA LYS A 2 -3.51 -4.62 1.75
C LYS A 2 -4.58 -4.69 0.69
N ILE A 3 -4.24 -5.25 -0.45
CA ILE A 3 -5.15 -5.61 -1.52
C ILE A 3 -5.57 -7.06 -1.31
N VAL A 4 -6.87 -7.30 -1.28
CA VAL A 4 -7.44 -8.64 -1.13
C VAL A 4 -8.42 -8.92 -2.26
N ASN A 5 -8.39 -10.15 -2.77
CA ASN A 5 -9.47 -10.70 -3.57
C ASN A 5 -10.37 -11.53 -2.68
N LEU A 6 -11.68 -11.33 -2.80
CA LEU A 6 -12.67 -12.11 -2.07
C LEU A 6 -12.99 -13.39 -2.85
N SER A 7 -13.16 -14.51 -2.16
CA SER A 7 -13.70 -15.76 -2.74
C SER A 7 -15.23 -15.84 -2.62
N GLY A 8 -15.82 -14.97 -1.78
CA GLY A 8 -17.26 -14.88 -1.55
C GLY A 8 -17.66 -13.58 -0.86
N PRO A 9 -18.96 -13.35 -0.66
CA PRO A 9 -19.45 -12.13 -0.03
C PRO A 9 -18.91 -11.96 1.40
N ALA A 10 -18.36 -10.79 1.71
CA ALA A 10 -17.76 -10.49 3.00
C ALA A 10 -18.20 -9.11 3.51
N VAL A 11 -18.27 -8.95 4.84
CA VAL A 11 -18.58 -7.66 5.46
C VAL A 11 -17.27 -6.97 5.78
N ILE A 12 -17.00 -5.85 5.11
CA ILE A 12 -15.78 -5.05 5.28
C ILE A 12 -16.22 -3.64 5.68
N ALA A 13 -15.72 -3.14 6.81
CA ALA A 13 -16.07 -1.81 7.35
C ALA A 13 -17.58 -1.55 7.47
N GLY A 14 -18.39 -2.59 7.73
CA GLY A 14 -19.84 -2.47 7.84
C GLY A 14 -20.61 -2.50 6.52
N ALA A 15 -19.93 -2.66 5.38
CA ALA A 15 -20.54 -2.85 4.07
C ALA A 15 -20.33 -4.27 3.56
N VAL A 16 -21.35 -4.84 2.90
CA VAL A 16 -21.22 -6.13 2.20
C VAL A 16 -20.51 -5.88 0.87
N ARG A 17 -19.41 -6.60 0.65
CA ARG A 17 -18.62 -6.59 -0.57
C ARG A 17 -18.67 -7.94 -1.26
N TYR A 18 -18.61 -7.92 -2.57
CA TYR A 18 -18.73 -9.10 -3.43
C TYR A 18 -17.45 -9.34 -4.23
N PRO A 19 -17.13 -10.60 -4.54
CA PRO A 19 -15.95 -10.95 -5.33
C PRO A 19 -16.00 -10.36 -6.75
N ILE A 20 -17.19 -10.04 -7.27
CA ILE A 20 -17.37 -9.40 -8.59
C ILE A 20 -16.85 -7.96 -8.65
N GLU A 21 -16.66 -7.31 -7.49
CA GLU A 21 -16.08 -5.97 -7.42
C GLU A 21 -14.57 -6.00 -7.71
N GLY A 22 -13.95 -7.19 -7.66
CA GLY A 22 -12.53 -7.39 -7.90
C GLY A 22 -11.68 -7.12 -6.65
N ALA A 23 -10.46 -6.66 -6.88
CA ALA A 23 -9.47 -6.39 -5.85
C ALA A 23 -9.90 -5.23 -4.95
N LEU A 24 -9.96 -5.47 -3.63
CA LEU A 24 -10.37 -4.49 -2.64
C LEU A 24 -9.21 -4.09 -1.75
N THR A 25 -9.07 -2.79 -1.50
CA THR A 25 -8.09 -2.26 -0.55
C THR A 25 -8.69 -2.25 0.85
N VAL A 26 -8.08 -3.00 1.77
CA VAL A 26 -8.52 -3.13 3.16
C VAL A 26 -7.37 -2.80 4.11
N THR A 27 -7.68 -2.59 5.40
CA THR A 27 -6.63 -2.45 6.41
C THR A 27 -6.00 -3.80 6.73
N ASP A 28 -4.78 -3.78 7.26
CA ASP A 28 -4.05 -4.99 7.65
C ASP A 28 -4.84 -5.87 8.64
N GLN A 29 -5.55 -5.25 9.58
CA GLN A 29 -6.45 -5.97 10.50
C GLN A 29 -7.64 -6.63 9.78
N GLN A 30 -8.21 -5.96 8.78
CA GLN A 30 -9.32 -6.52 8.01
C GLN A 30 -8.83 -7.67 7.11
N ALA A 31 -7.65 -7.54 6.51
CA ALA A 31 -7.04 -8.61 5.74
C ALA A 31 -6.80 -9.86 6.61
N GLU A 32 -6.24 -9.69 7.82
CA GLU A 32 -6.01 -10.82 8.74
C GLU A 32 -7.33 -11.48 9.18
N GLN A 33 -8.39 -10.70 9.40
CA GLN A 33 -9.72 -11.25 9.70
C GLN A 33 -10.30 -12.03 8.53
N LEU A 34 -10.15 -11.52 7.30
CA LEU A 34 -10.62 -12.19 6.09
C LEU A 34 -9.85 -13.48 5.83
N GLU A 35 -8.53 -13.47 6.05
CA GLU A 35 -7.65 -14.64 5.96
C GLU A 35 -8.07 -15.72 6.96
N LYS A 36 -8.22 -15.35 8.24
CA LYS A 36 -8.72 -16.26 9.29
C LYS A 36 -10.09 -16.83 8.99
N SER A 37 -10.93 -16.07 8.30
CA SER A 37 -12.28 -16.50 7.93
C SER A 37 -12.33 -17.38 6.66
N GLY A 38 -11.21 -17.54 5.94
CA GLY A 38 -11.14 -18.30 4.70
C GLY A 38 -11.95 -17.69 3.55
N ARG A 39 -12.19 -16.37 3.59
CA ARG A 39 -12.97 -15.63 2.57
C ARG A 39 -12.11 -14.95 1.51
N LEU A 40 -10.81 -15.20 1.54
CA LEU A 40 -9.87 -14.69 0.56
C LEU A 40 -9.72 -15.68 -0.60
N ASP A 41 -9.65 -15.13 -1.81
CA ASP A 41 -9.27 -15.84 -3.03
C ASP A 41 -7.79 -15.57 -3.29
N GLY A 42 -6.93 -16.36 -2.65
CA GLY A 42 -5.48 -16.19 -2.67
C GLY A 42 -4.91 -15.43 -1.46
N GLU A 43 -3.65 -15.04 -1.56
CA GLU A 43 -2.94 -14.33 -0.49
C GLU A 43 -3.17 -12.80 -0.60
N PRO A 44 -3.29 -12.10 0.54
CA PRO A 44 -3.38 -10.64 0.55
C PRO A 44 -2.07 -10.02 0.03
N GLU A 45 -2.16 -9.19 -1.01
CA GLU A 45 -1.01 -8.44 -1.53
C GLU A 45 -0.81 -7.16 -0.72
N ASP A 46 0.43 -6.87 -0.34
CA ASP A 46 0.76 -5.58 0.25
C ASP A 46 0.69 -4.51 -0.85
N LEU A 47 -0.04 -3.42 -0.60
CA LEU A 47 0.05 -2.26 -1.50
C LEU A 47 1.51 -1.83 -1.56
N PRO A 48 2.10 -1.61 -2.75
CA PRO A 48 3.37 -0.96 -2.81
C PRO A 48 3.20 0.35 -2.06
N VAL A 49 3.95 0.49 -0.97
CA VAL A 49 4.23 1.81 -0.41
C VAL A 49 4.70 2.61 -1.62
N GLU A 50 3.98 3.68 -1.95
CA GLU A 50 4.58 4.76 -2.74
C GLU A 50 5.81 5.16 -1.93
N ASP A 51 6.94 4.53 -2.25
CA ASP A 51 8.25 5.07 -2.01
C ASP A 51 8.18 6.41 -2.74
N GLU A 52 7.98 7.47 -1.95
CA GLU A 52 7.89 8.86 -2.40
C GLU A 52 8.98 9.10 -3.43
N GLN A 53 8.62 8.94 -4.70
CA GLN A 53 9.49 9.30 -5.78
C GLN A 53 9.60 10.82 -5.74
N GLN A 54 10.83 11.27 -5.49
CA GLN A 54 11.38 12.60 -5.70
C GLN A 54 11.21 13.61 -4.54
N GLU A 55 12.33 13.86 -3.86
CA GLU A 55 13.06 15.08 -4.20
C GLU A 55 14.58 14.85 -4.14
N THR A 56 15.18 14.57 -5.30
CA THR A 56 16.61 14.79 -5.51
C THR A 56 16.88 16.30 -5.53
N SER A 57 16.83 16.96 -4.38
CA SER A 57 17.40 18.30 -4.24
C SER A 57 18.91 18.16 -4.10
N ALA A 58 19.55 17.84 -5.22
CA ALA A 58 20.98 17.94 -5.43
C ALA A 58 21.41 19.39 -5.18
N LYS A 59 21.88 19.71 -3.97
CA LYS A 59 22.63 20.95 -3.74
C LYS A 59 23.99 20.81 -4.43
N PRO A 60 24.31 21.60 -5.47
CA PRO A 60 25.64 21.59 -6.02
C PRO A 60 26.63 22.11 -4.98
N LYS A 61 27.67 21.32 -4.69
CA LYS A 61 28.92 21.79 -4.07
C LYS A 61 29.57 22.81 -5.02
N ARG A 62 29.18 24.08 -4.93
CA ARG A 62 30.05 25.22 -5.25
C ARG A 62 30.63 25.64 -3.90
N GLY A 63 31.91 25.53 -3.61
CA GLY A 63 33.06 25.81 -4.47
C GLY A 63 33.97 26.61 -3.54
N ALA A 64 35.17 26.11 -3.33
CA ALA A 64 36.16 26.66 -2.42
C ALA A 64 36.31 28.18 -2.60
N ALA A 65 36.13 28.96 -1.52
CA ALA A 65 36.68 30.30 -1.43
C ALA A 65 38.17 30.17 -1.11
N ILE A 66 38.95 30.00 -2.18
CA ILE A 66 40.39 30.23 -2.22
C ILE A 66 40.66 31.75 -2.21
N LYS A 67 41.30 32.22 -1.13
CA LYS A 67 42.37 33.24 -0.95
C LYS A 67 42.51 34.47 -1.89
N GLU A 68 43.08 35.53 -1.26
CA GLU A 68 43.61 36.83 -1.75
C GLU A 68 42.60 37.99 -1.76
N SER A 69 42.87 39.17 -1.17
CA SER A 69 44.12 39.89 -0.87
C SER A 69 44.10 40.58 0.51
#